data_AF-A0A961JHP1-F1
#
_entry.id   AF-A0A961JHP1-F1
#
_cell.length_a   1.000
_cell.length_b   1.000
_cell.length_c   1.000
_cell.angle_alpha   90.00
_cell.angle_beta   90.00
_cell.angle_gamma   90.00
#
_symmetry.space_group_name_H-M   'P 1'
#
loop_
_entity.id
_entity.type
_entity.pdbx_description
1 polymer ?
#
loop_
_entity_poly.entity_id
_entity_poly.type
_entity_poly.pdbx_seq_one_letter_code
_entity_poly.pdbx_strand_id
1 'polypeptide(L)'
;MIVRVRPPATNLDTLRADLAAALELLSPADRIATMRQAVIEYGGTAIPLRDNTDGGLFYPSVSVLGVTGDGMTEVEAIAEWIKAVTRMAVESETEAAA
;
A
#
# COMPACT_ATOMS: atom_id res chain seq x y z
N MET A 1 21.45 -10.85 -21.43
CA MET A 1 21.49 -11.46 -20.08
C MET A 1 21.13 -10.37 -19.09
N ILE A 2 19.86 -10.30 -18.65
CA ILE A 2 19.43 -9.31 -17.66
C ILE A 2 19.72 -9.92 -16.29
N VAL A 3 20.75 -9.42 -15.61
CA VAL A 3 21.04 -9.78 -14.22
C VAL A 3 19.96 -9.12 -13.37
N ARG A 4 18.95 -9.89 -12.96
CA ARG A 4 18.05 -9.45 -11.88
C ARG A 4 18.83 -9.56 -10.57
N VAL A 5 19.54 -8.50 -10.22
CA VAL A 5 20.08 -8.33 -8.87
C VAL A 5 18.86 -8.27 -7.95
N ARG A 6 18.60 -9.35 -7.20
CA ARG A 6 17.67 -9.31 -6.08
C ARG A 6 18.26 -8.25 -5.14
N PRO A 7 17.58 -7.11 -4.88
CA PRO A 7 18.08 -6.15 -3.92
C PRO A 7 18.33 -6.90 -2.59
N PRO A 8 19.33 -6.47 -1.78
CA PRO A 8 19.44 -6.96 -0.41
C PRO A 8 18.07 -6.85 0.22
N ALA A 9 17.66 -7.81 1.06
CA ALA A 9 16.33 -7.82 1.67
C ALA A 9 16.09 -6.49 2.40
N THR A 10 15.58 -5.50 1.67
CA THR A 10 15.18 -4.22 2.23
C THR A 10 14.10 -4.61 3.21
N ASN A 11 14.31 -4.28 4.48
CA ASN A 11 13.36 -4.64 5.52
C ASN A 11 11.98 -4.16 5.06
N LEU A 12 11.07 -5.10 4.80
CA LEU A 12 9.75 -4.79 4.26
C LEU A 12 9.02 -3.82 5.18
N ASP A 13 9.29 -3.89 6.49
CA ASP A 13 8.70 -3.00 7.48
C ASP A 13 9.23 -1.57 7.33
N THR A 14 10.52 -1.40 7.01
CA THR A 14 11.08 -0.08 6.68
C THR A 14 10.47 0.47 5.39
N LEU A 15 10.35 -0.35 4.32
CA LEU A 15 9.72 0.10 3.07
C LEU A 15 8.26 0.48 3.26
N ARG A 16 7.51 -0.29 4.07
CA ARG A 16 6.11 0.01 4.39
C ARG A 16 6.02 1.31 5.18
N ALA A 17 6.84 1.48 6.21
CA ALA A 17 6.87 2.68 7.05
C ALA A 17 7.25 3.93 6.26
N ASP A 18 8.28 3.86 5.42
CA ASP A 18 8.72 4.98 4.58
C ASP A 18 7.64 5.39 3.59
N LEU A 19 7.00 4.42 2.93
CA LEU A 19 5.89 4.69 2.00
C LEU A 19 4.67 5.27 2.72
N ALA A 20 4.31 4.73 3.89
CA ALA A 20 3.20 5.24 4.70
C ALA A 20 3.45 6.70 5.12
N ALA A 21 4.65 7.00 5.65
CA ALA A 21 5.04 8.35 6.04
C ALA A 21 5.03 9.33 4.86
N ALA A 22 5.53 8.91 3.70
CA ALA A 22 5.49 9.74 2.49
C ALA A 22 4.05 10.06 2.07
N LEU A 23 3.16 9.06 2.07
CA LEU A 23 1.76 9.25 1.68
C LEU A 23 1.00 10.17 2.65
N GLU A 24 1.26 10.11 3.95
CA GLU A 24 0.59 10.97 4.94
C GLU A 24 0.82 12.46 4.69
N LEU A 25 1.98 12.84 4.17
CA LEU A 25 2.35 14.23 3.87
C LEU A 25 1.73 14.77 2.57
N LEU A 26 1.16 13.89 1.74
CA LEU A 26 0.65 14.23 0.42
C LEU A 26 -0.84 14.58 0.42
N SER A 27 -1.25 15.37 -0.57
CA SER A 27 -2.66 15.62 -0.85
C SER A 27 -3.36 14.32 -1.30
N PRO A 28 -4.70 14.21 -1.19
CA PRO A 28 -5.42 13.00 -1.62
C PRO A 28 -5.16 12.59 -3.08
N ALA A 29 -5.02 13.55 -4.00
CA ALA A 29 -4.73 13.26 -5.41
C ALA A 29 -3.30 12.72 -5.59
N ASP A 30 -2.33 13.33 -4.90
CA ASP A 30 -0.93 12.92 -4.98
C ASP A 30 -0.69 11.55 -4.32
N ARG A 31 -1.48 11.20 -3.29
CA ARG A 31 -1.47 9.86 -2.69
C ARG A 31 -1.81 8.78 -3.69
N ILE A 32 -2.84 8.98 -4.52
CA ILE A 32 -3.25 8.01 -5.54
C ILE A 32 -2.13 7.82 -6.57
N ALA A 33 -1.57 8.93 -7.08
CA ALA A 33 -0.47 8.87 -8.04
C ALA A 33 0.76 8.15 -7.46
N THR A 34 1.13 8.49 -6.23
CA THR A 34 2.27 7.88 -5.52
C THR A 34 2.04 6.41 -5.24
N MET A 35 0.84 6.01 -4.81
CA MET A 35 0.50 4.59 -4.58
C MET A 35 0.56 3.78 -5.88
N ARG A 36 0.06 4.32 -6.99
CA ARG A 36 0.15 3.65 -8.30
C ARG A 36 1.60 3.47 -8.74
N GLN A 37 2.44 4.47 -8.49
CA GLN A 37 3.88 4.38 -8.75
C GLN A 37 4.54 3.30 -7.88
N ALA A 38 4.20 3.25 -6.59
CA ALA A 38 4.70 2.22 -5.67
C ALA A 38 4.30 0.81 -6.11
N VAL A 39 3.06 0.62 -6.60
CA VAL A 39 2.60 -0.66 -7.18
C VAL A 39 3.43 -1.08 -8.39
N ILE A 40 3.83 -0.12 -9.25
CA ILE A 40 4.70 -0.40 -10.40
C ILE A 40 6.12 -0.78 -9.94
N GLU A 41 6.67 -0.05 -8.97
CA GLU A 41 8.05 -0.21 -8.50
C GLU A 41 8.26 -1.47 -7.68
N TYR A 42 7.39 -1.71 -6.70
CA TYR A 42 7.52 -2.82 -5.74
C TYR A 42 6.71 -4.05 -6.12
N GLY A 43 5.85 -3.94 -7.14
CA GLY A 43 4.86 -4.95 -7.48
C GLY A 43 3.64 -4.90 -6.56
N GLY A 44 2.48 -5.28 -7.11
CA GLY A 44 1.21 -5.21 -6.39
C GLY A 44 0.03 -5.03 -7.33
N THR A 45 -1.09 -4.58 -6.77
CA THR A 45 -2.31 -4.25 -7.52
C THR A 45 -2.94 -2.97 -6.99
N ALA A 46 -3.36 -2.09 -7.90
CA ALA A 46 -4.27 -0.99 -7.60
C ALA A 46 -5.53 -1.17 -8.46
N ILE A 47 -6.65 -1.48 -7.82
CA ILE A 47 -7.95 -1.71 -8.47
C ILE A 47 -8.77 -0.43 -8.26
N PRO A 48 -9.03 0.36 -9.31
CA PRO A 48 -9.88 1.54 -9.19
C PRO A 48 -11.34 1.15 -9.04
N LEU A 49 -12.18 2.11 -8.63
CA LEU A 49 -13.64 1.93 -8.64
C LEU A 49 -14.07 1.63 -10.08
N ARG A 50 -14.87 0.58 -10.26
CA ARG A 50 -15.47 0.25 -11.56
C ARG A 50 -16.97 0.47 -11.50
N ASP A 51 -17.51 1.12 -12.51
CA ASP A 51 -18.97 1.21 -12.68
C ASP A 51 -19.53 -0.18 -13.00
N ASN A 52 -20.55 -0.56 -12.23
CA ASN A 52 -21.20 -1.89 -12.18
C ASN A 52 -21.95 -2.28 -13.47
N THR A 53 -21.32 -2.23 -14.63
CA THR A 53 -21.96 -2.70 -15.86
C THR A 53 -22.06 -4.23 -15.92
N ASP A 54 -21.22 -4.97 -15.19
CA ASP A 54 -21.08 -6.44 -15.34
C ASP A 54 -21.25 -7.26 -14.03
N GLY A 55 -22.06 -6.83 -13.06
CA GLY A 55 -22.64 -7.76 -12.07
C GLY A 55 -22.05 -7.83 -10.64
N GLY A 56 -21.57 -6.73 -10.07
CA GLY A 56 -21.29 -6.63 -8.63
C GLY A 56 -20.55 -5.34 -8.24
N LEU A 57 -20.77 -4.81 -7.03
CA LEU A 57 -20.03 -3.66 -6.47
C LEU A 57 -18.55 -4.04 -6.28
N PHE A 58 -17.67 -3.54 -7.15
CA PHE A 58 -16.23 -3.65 -6.96
C PHE A 58 -15.71 -2.40 -6.25
N TYR A 59 -15.34 -2.56 -4.98
CA TYR A 59 -14.73 -1.50 -4.19
C TYR A 59 -13.25 -1.31 -4.57
N PRO A 60 -12.74 -0.07 -4.55
CA PRO A 60 -11.32 0.19 -4.68
C PRO A 60 -10.48 -0.61 -3.69
N SER A 61 -9.36 -1.12 -4.19
CA SER A 61 -8.41 -1.92 -3.41
C SER A 61 -6.99 -1.61 -3.83
N VAL A 62 -6.08 -1.53 -2.87
CA VAL A 62 -4.63 -1.41 -3.09
C VAL A 62 -3.91 -2.50 -2.33
N SER A 63 -3.04 -3.23 -3.02
CA SER A 63 -2.16 -4.23 -2.43
C SER A 63 -0.73 -3.99 -2.90
N VAL A 64 0.17 -3.70 -1.98
CA VAL A 64 1.58 -3.42 -2.25
C VAL A 64 2.42 -3.78 -1.02
N LEU A 65 3.65 -4.24 -1.20
CA LEU A 65 4.55 -4.66 -0.12
C LEU A 65 3.93 -5.69 0.85
N GLY A 66 3.00 -6.52 0.35
CA GLY A 66 2.31 -7.55 1.13
C GLY A 66 1.25 -7.02 2.11
N VAL A 67 0.84 -5.76 2.00
CA VAL A 67 -0.26 -5.16 2.77
C VAL A 67 -1.37 -4.78 1.81
N THR A 68 -2.61 -4.97 2.23
CA THR A 68 -3.81 -4.66 1.45
C THR A 68 -4.67 -3.66 2.21
N GLY A 69 -5.23 -2.69 1.49
CA GLY A 69 -6.22 -1.76 2.00
C GLY A 69 -7.38 -1.64 1.00
N ASP A 70 -8.60 -1.69 1.52
CA ASP A 70 -9.84 -1.61 0.76
C ASP A 70 -10.68 -0.42 1.26
N GLY A 71 -11.50 0.16 0.40
CA GLY A 71 -12.35 1.29 0.79
C GLY A 71 -13.40 1.64 -0.25
N MET A 72 -14.30 2.57 0.09
CA MET A 72 -15.34 3.06 -0.84
C MET A 72 -14.77 3.97 -1.93
N THR A 73 -13.57 4.51 -1.71
CA THR A 73 -12.81 5.34 -2.65
C THR A 73 -11.35 4.89 -2.70
N GLU A 74 -10.62 5.23 -3.77
CA GLU A 74 -9.18 4.95 -3.86
C GLU A 74 -8.40 5.59 -2.70
N VAL A 75 -8.80 6.79 -2.28
CA VAL A 75 -8.16 7.51 -1.14
C VAL A 75 -8.39 6.76 0.17
N GLU A 76 -9.60 6.23 0.37
CA GLU A 76 -9.93 5.46 1.57
C GLU A 76 -9.18 4.12 1.61
N ALA A 77 -9.10 3.42 0.48
CA ALA A 77 -8.31 2.20 0.36
C ALA A 77 -6.83 2.44 0.72
N ILE A 78 -6.25 3.56 0.27
CA ILE A 78 -4.89 3.98 0.64
C ILE A 78 -4.81 4.32 2.13
N ALA A 79 -5.81 5.00 2.70
CA ALA A 79 -5.84 5.32 4.13
C ALA A 79 -5.90 4.05 5.00
N GLU A 80 -6.69 3.05 4.60
CA GLU A 80 -6.74 1.75 5.29
C GLU A 80 -5.43 0.98 5.16
N TRP A 81 -4.77 1.07 4.01
CA TRP A 81 -3.44 0.50 3.83
C TRP A 81 -2.42 1.15 4.79
N ILE A 82 -2.40 2.48 4.89
CA ILE A 82 -1.54 3.23 5.83
C ILE A 82 -1.82 2.78 7.27
N LYS A 83 -3.11 2.75 7.67
CA LYS A 83 -3.50 2.28 9.01
C LYS A 83 -3.05 0.86 9.29
N ALA A 84 -3.14 -0.04 8.31
CA ALA A 84 -2.68 -1.42 8.46
C ALA A 84 -1.16 -1.47 8.72
N VAL A 85 -0.36 -0.72 7.96
CA VAL A 85 1.09 -0.59 8.19
C VAL A 85 1.38 -0.06 9.59
N THR A 86 0.71 1.01 10.02
CA THR A 86 0.93 1.60 11.34
C THR A 86 0.60 0.60 12.46
N ARG A 87 -0.47 -0.20 12.32
CA ARG A 87 -0.80 -1.26 13.29
C ARG A 87 0.29 -2.33 13.38
N MET A 88 0.83 -2.77 12.24
CA MET A 88 1.91 -3.75 12.19
C MET A 88 3.19 -3.25 12.87
N ALA A 89 3.50 -1.95 12.72
CA ALA A 89 4.65 -1.33 13.37
C ALA A 89 4.51 -1.35 14.91
N VAL A 90 3.33 -0.97 15.44
CA VAL A 90 3.07 -0.98 16.89
C VAL A 90 3.12 -2.40 17.46
N GLU A 91 2.60 -3.39 16.75
CA GLU A 91 2.66 -4.80 17.18
C GLU A 91 4.10 -5.30 17.27
N SER A 92 4.93 -4.97 16.28
CA SER A 92 6.35 -5.36 16.24
C SER A 92 7.17 -4.73 17.38
N GLU A 93 6.89 -3.47 17.73
CA GLU A 93 7.53 -2.80 18.88
C GLU A 93 7.09 -3.40 20.22
N THR A 94 5.83 -3.85 20.32
CA THR A 94 5.29 -4.46 21.53
C THR A 94 5.88 -5.87 21.74
N GLU A 95 6.03 -6.66 20.69
CA GLU A 95 6.66 -7.99 20.76
C GLU A 95 8.14 -7.92 21.15
N ALA A 96 8.87 -6.90 20.68
CA ALA A 96 10.28 -6.69 21.05
C ALA A 96 10.47 -6.26 22.52
N ALA A 97 9.43 -5.76 23.18
CA ALA A 97 9.46 -5.26 24.56
C ALA A 97 8.94 -6.27 25.61
N ALA A 98 8.43 -7.43 25.18
CA ALA A 98 7.88 -8.49 26.04
C ALA A 98 8.91 -9.62 26.29
#